data_AF-A0A5J4NIE8-F1
#
_entry.id   AF-A0A5J4NIE8-F1
#
_cell.length_a   1.000
_cell.length_b   1.000
_cell.length_c   1.000
_cell.angle_alpha   90.00
_cell.angle_beta   90.00
_cell.angle_gamma   90.00
#
_symmetry.space_group_name_H-M   'P 1'
#
loop_
_entity.id
_entity.type
_entity.pdbx_description
1 polymer ?
#
loop_
_entity_poly.entity_id
_entity_poly.type
_entity_poly.pdbx_seq_one_letter_code
_entity_poly.pdbx_strand_id
1 'polypeptide(L)' 'SINTDLSVFTSVFPDPGETVIGSEFVTGFGGKGANQSVAAKLLGCKVALVAKVGNDGFGKSYIAHLEK' A
#
# COMPACT_ATOMS: atom_id res chain seq x y z
N SER A 1 -6.35 -2.26 8.69
CA SER A 1 -6.35 -2.76 7.31
C SER A 1 -4.93 -2.76 6.76
N ILE A 2 -4.69 -3.58 5.73
CA ILE A 2 -3.42 -3.76 5.02
C ILE A 2 -3.76 -3.78 3.52
N ASN A 3 -3.11 -2.94 2.72
CA ASN A 3 -3.46 -2.74 1.31
C ASN A 3 -2.22 -2.45 0.49
N THR A 4 -2.09 -3.05 -0.69
CA THR A 4 -1.15 -2.54 -1.68
C THR A 4 -1.83 -1.39 -2.43
N ASP A 5 -1.21 -0.22 -2.38
CA ASP A 5 -1.67 0.96 -3.09
C ASP A 5 -1.12 0.92 -4.52
N LEU A 6 -2.01 1.00 -5.51
CA LEU A 6 -1.67 1.07 -6.93
C LEU A 6 -1.96 2.49 -7.39
N SER A 7 -0.92 3.29 -7.57
CA SER A 7 -1.06 4.71 -7.92
C SER A 7 -0.67 4.91 -9.38
N VAL A 8 -1.57 5.50 -10.15
CA VAL A 8 -1.32 5.96 -11.52
C VAL A 8 -1.36 7.48 -11.51
N PHE A 9 -0.30 8.12 -11.98
CA PHE A 9 -0.24 9.58 -12.10
C PHE A 9 -0.67 10.01 -13.50
N THR A 10 -1.41 11.11 -13.58
CA THR A 10 -1.92 11.71 -14.81
C THR A 10 -2.07 13.21 -14.59
N SER A 11 -1.97 14.00 -15.65
CA SER A 11 -2.19 15.45 -15.60
C SER A 11 -3.66 15.83 -15.44
N VAL A 12 -4.58 14.90 -15.74
CA VAL A 12 -6.03 15.11 -15.71
C VAL A 12 -6.75 13.91 -15.10
N PHE A 13 -7.87 14.14 -14.43
CA PHE A 13 -8.77 13.06 -14.03
C PHE A 13 -9.61 12.61 -15.23
N PRO A 14 -9.81 11.30 -15.43
CA PRO A 14 -10.61 10.80 -16.55
C PRO A 14 -12.10 11.12 -16.36
N ASP A 15 -12.76 11.53 -17.44
CA ASP A 15 -14.21 11.63 -17.49
C ASP A 15 -14.89 10.24 -17.57
N PRO A 16 -16.20 10.12 -17.25
CA PRO A 16 -16.91 8.86 -17.37
C PRO A 16 -16.84 8.28 -18.80
N GLY A 17 -16.25 7.09 -18.92
CA GLY A 17 -16.07 6.39 -20.20
C GLY A 17 -14.80 6.77 -20.98
N GLU A 18 -14.03 7.73 -20.49
CA GLU A 18 -12.76 8.13 -21.10
C GLU A 18 -11.62 7.16 -20.72
N THR A 19 -10.66 6.99 -21.63
CA THR A 19 -9.38 6.32 -21.33
C THR A 19 -8.24 7.33 -21.42
N VAL A 20 -7.55 7.56 -20.30
CA VAL A 20 -6.40 8.47 -20.19
C VAL A 20 -5.12 7.67 -19.96
N ILE A 21 -4.06 8.00 -20.69
CA ILE A 21 -2.73 7.40 -20.50
C ILE A 21 -2.05 8.06 -19.30
N GLY A 22 -1.70 7.24 -18.30
CA GLY A 22 -0.92 7.70 -17.15
C GLY A 22 0.53 7.99 -17.50
N SER A 23 1.15 8.94 -16.80
CA SER A 23 2.57 9.28 -16.93
C SER A 23 3.48 8.41 -16.08
N GLU A 24 2.97 7.85 -14.97
CA GLU A 24 3.75 7.03 -14.05
C GLU A 24 2.84 6.03 -13.32
N PHE A 25 3.37 4.84 -13.03
CA PHE A 25 2.72 3.84 -12.19
C PHE A 25 3.62 3.42 -11.04
N VAL A 26 3.11 3.54 -9.81
CA VAL A 26 3.83 3.21 -8.58
C VAL A 26 3.02 2.23 -7.75
N THR A 27 3.71 1.24 -7.19
CA THR A 27 3.15 0.35 -6.18
C THR A 27 3.71 0.71 -4.80
N GLY A 28 2.84 0.82 -3.81
CA GLY A 28 3.19 1.18 -2.44
C GLY A 28 2.58 0.24 -1.41
N PHE A 29 3.17 0.22 -0.21
CA PHE A 29 2.60 -0.46 0.94
C PHE A 29 1.74 0.52 1.74
N GLY A 30 0.45 0.20 1.87
CA GLY A 30 -0.53 1.07 2.49
C GLY A 30 -1.57 0.36 3.35
N GLY A 31 -2.68 1.06 3.58
CA GLY A 31 -3.70 0.63 4.54
C GLY A 31 -3.44 1.21 5.93
N LYS A 32 -4.49 1.80 6.50
CA LYS A 32 -4.41 2.61 7.72
C LYS A 32 -3.81 1.83 8.90
N GLY A 33 -4.11 0.54 9.02
CA GLY A 33 -3.58 -0.30 10.11
C GLY A 33 -2.07 -0.51 9.96
N ALA A 34 -1.61 -0.89 8.78
CA ALA A 34 -0.19 -1.05 8.51
C ALA A 34 0.58 0.28 8.66
N ASN A 35 0.07 1.38 8.11
CA ASN A 35 0.72 2.69 8.20
C ASN A 35 0.88 3.16 9.67
N GLN A 36 -0.16 2.98 10.50
CA GLN A 36 -0.09 3.30 11.92
C GLN A 36 0.90 2.39 12.67
N SER A 37 0.92 1.09 12.37
CA SER A 37 1.87 0.15 13.00
C SER A 37 3.32 0.47 12.65
N VAL A 38 3.62 0.78 11.39
CA VAL A 38 4.97 1.17 10.94
C VAL A 38 5.37 2.50 11.59
N ALA A 39 4.48 3.50 11.60
CA ALA A 39 4.75 4.79 12.24
C ALA A 39 5.06 4.63 13.74
N ALA A 40 4.26 3.85 14.47
CA ALA A 40 4.51 3.57 15.89
C ALA A 40 5.85 2.86 16.13
N LYS A 41 6.22 1.90 15.26
CA LYS A 41 7.52 1.22 15.32
C LYS A 41 8.69 2.17 15.06
N LEU A 42 8.57 3.06 14.07
CA LEU A 42 9.59 4.09 13.77
C LEU A 42 9.78 5.08 14.91
N LEU A 43 8.73 5.34 15.70
CA LEU A 43 8.79 6.15 16.92
C LEU A 43 9.34 5.37 18.14
N GLY A 44 9.78 4.12 17.97
CA GLY A 44 10.42 3.32 19.01
C GLY A 44 9.48 2.46 19.84
N CYS A 45 8.19 2.40 19.54
CA CYS A 45 7.25 1.53 20.25
C CYS A 45 7.48 0.04 19.91
N LYS A 46 7.19 -0.84 20.86
CA LYS A 46 6.98 -2.27 20.57
C LYS A 46 5.58 -2.44 19.98
N VAL A 47 5.51 -2.96 18.76
CA VAL A 47 4.26 -3.06 18.00
C VAL A 47 4.02 -4.50 17.59
N ALA A 48 2.77 -4.95 17.72
CA ALA A 48 2.27 -6.16 17.07
C ALA A 48 1.10 -5.75 16.16
N LEU A 49 1.11 -6.25 14.93
CA LEU A 49 0.03 -6.01 13.96
C LEU A 49 -0.70 -7.32 13.69
N VAL A 50 -2.00 -7.36 13.98
CA VAL A 50 -2.89 -8.46 13.59
C VAL A 50 -3.63 -8.05 12.32
N ALA A 51 -3.33 -8.73 11.21
CA ALA A 51 -3.93 -8.46 9.92
C ALA A 51 -4.02 -9.75 9.07
N LYS A 52 -4.77 -9.69 7.96
CA LYS A 52 -4.87 -10.77 6.99
C LYS A 52 -4.46 -10.25 5.62
N VAL A 53 -3.62 -11.02 4.92
CA VAL A 53 -3.25 -10.78 3.52
C VAL A 53 -3.70 -11.96 2.64
N GLY A 54 -3.76 -11.74 1.34
CA GLY A 54 -4.00 -12.79 0.35
C GLY A 54 -2.80 -13.73 0.21
N ASN A 55 -3.02 -14.91 -0.38
CA ASN A 55 -1.94 -15.82 -0.80
C ASN A 55 -1.48 -15.50 -2.23
N ASP A 56 -1.17 -14.24 -2.48
CA ASP A 56 -0.77 -13.71 -3.78
C ASP A 56 0.59 -12.99 -3.69
N GLY A 57 1.06 -12.45 -4.81
CA GLY A 57 2.34 -11.73 -4.86
C GLY A 57 2.36 -10.52 -3.94
N PHE A 58 1.27 -9.74 -3.89
CA PHE A 58 1.17 -8.57 -3.04
C PHE A 58 1.22 -8.93 -1.56
N GLY A 59 0.50 -9.97 -1.13
CA GLY A 59 0.53 -10.46 0.24
C GLY A 59 1.91 -10.91 0.69
N LYS A 60 2.61 -11.68 -0.16
CA LYS A 60 3.99 -12.12 0.12
C LYS A 60 4.97 -10.94 0.23
N SER A 61 4.90 -10.00 -0.71
CA SER A 61 5.74 -8.79 -0.68
C SER A 61 5.45 -7.91 0.54
N TYR A 62 4.18 -7.83 0.98
CA TYR A 62 3.80 -7.06 2.16
C TYR A 62 4.38 -7.68 3.44
N ILE A 63 4.27 -8.99 3.62
CA ILE A 63 4.87 -9.68 4.77
C ILE A 63 6.36 -9.39 4.83
N ALA A 64 7.07 -9.56 3.70
CA ALA A 64 8.51 -9.29 3.62
C ALA A 64 8.88 -7.81 3.92
N HIS A 65 7.98 -6.86 3.62
CA HIS A 65 8.19 -5.46 3.96
C HIS A 65 8.06 -5.20 5.48
N LEU A 66 7.09 -5.82 6.14
CA LEU A 66 6.82 -5.63 7.58
C LEU A 66 7.78 -6.37 8.50
N GLU A 67 8.45 -7.40 8.01
CA GLU A 67 9.44 -8.18 8.77
C GLU A 67 10.84 -7.55 8.80
N LYS A 68 11.05 -6.40 8.12
CA LYS A 68 12.27 -5.58 8.23
C LYS A 68 12.24 -4.68 9.46
#